data_AF-A0AAV6YRW2-F1
#
_entry.id   AF-A0AAV6YRW2-F1
#
_cell.length_a   1.000
_cell.length_b   1.000
_cell.length_c   1.000
_cell.angle_alpha   90.00
_cell.angle_beta   90.00
_cell.angle_gamma   90.00
#
_symmetry.space_group_name_H-M   'P 1'
#
loop_
_entity.id
_entity.type
_entity.pdbx_description
1 polymer ?
#
loop_
_entity_poly.entity_id
_entity_poly.type
_entity_poly.pdbx_seq_one_letter_code
_entity_poly.pdbx_strand_id
1 'polypeptide(L)'
;DTPANCTFPDLEGTWEFQVSPSKGGARNRDIDCSKLGPVEKKATVTIKQLNIAEDNLGNVGFVTLIYNQGFEVVIGSYKWFAFFR
;
A
#
# COMPACT_ATOMS: atom_id res chain seq x y z
N ASP A 1 8.47 -15.45 -5.91
CA ASP A 1 7.38 -14.92 -6.74
C ASP A 1 6.07 -15.58 -6.37
N THR A 2 5.02 -14.77 -6.27
CA THR A 2 3.62 -15.14 -6.28
C THR A 2 3.16 -15.40 -7.73
N PRO A 3 1.98 -15.99 -7.93
CA PRO A 3 1.40 -16.18 -9.26
C PRO A 3 1.03 -14.87 -10.00
N ALA A 4 1.14 -13.70 -9.36
CA ALA A 4 0.78 -12.43 -9.96
C ALA A 4 1.72 -12.05 -11.12
N ASN A 5 1.18 -11.35 -12.12
CA ASN A 5 1.91 -10.83 -13.26
C ASN A 5 1.35 -9.47 -13.69
N CYS A 6 1.35 -8.50 -12.76
CA CYS A 6 0.81 -7.17 -12.96
C CYS A 6 1.85 -6.20 -13.54
N THR A 7 1.38 -5.16 -14.22
CA THR A 7 2.20 -4.12 -14.86
C THR A 7 2.05 -2.77 -14.17
N PHE A 8 2.90 -1.79 -14.51
CA PHE A 8 2.80 -0.45 -13.94
C PHE A 8 1.46 0.24 -14.29
N PRO A 9 0.93 0.14 -15.52
CA PRO A 9 -0.41 0.65 -15.82
C PRO A 9 -1.53 0.07 -14.95
N ASP A 10 -1.41 -1.18 -14.48
CA ASP A 10 -2.38 -1.78 -13.55
C ASP A 10 -2.30 -1.15 -12.15
N LEU A 11 -1.15 -0.55 -11.79
CA LEU A 11 -0.91 0.14 -10.54
C LEU A 11 -1.36 1.62 -10.57
N GLU A 12 -1.46 2.23 -11.76
CA GLU A 12 -1.90 3.61 -11.91
C GLU A 12 -3.37 3.80 -11.49
N GLY A 13 -3.66 4.93 -10.85
CA GLY A 13 -5.01 5.27 -10.41
C GLY A 13 -5.12 5.52 -8.90
N THR A 14 -6.35 5.57 -8.40
CA THR A 14 -6.64 5.89 -7.01
C THR A 14 -6.95 4.63 -6.21
N TRP A 15 -6.16 4.41 -5.15
CA TRP A 15 -6.26 3.26 -4.25
C TRP A 15 -6.78 3.68 -2.88
N GLU A 16 -7.67 2.88 -2.29
CA GLU A 16 -8.08 2.99 -0.89
C GLU A 16 -7.39 1.87 -0.08
N PHE A 17 -6.45 2.25 0.78
CA PHE A 17 -5.83 1.34 1.74
C PHE A 17 -6.66 1.26 3.02
N GLN A 18 -7.18 0.08 3.30
CA GLN A 18 -7.88 -0.22 4.55
C GLN A 18 -6.87 -0.69 5.60
N VAL A 19 -6.79 0.01 6.73
CA VAL A 19 -5.78 -0.21 7.75
C VAL A 19 -6.41 -0.85 8.98
N SER A 20 -5.90 -2.02 9.34
CA SER A 20 -6.31 -2.79 10.51
C SER A 20 -5.09 -3.13 11.38
N PRO A 21 -5.24 -3.24 12.71
CA PRO A 21 -4.24 -3.87 13.56
C PRO A 21 -4.26 -5.41 13.39
N SER A 22 -3.26 -6.08 13.97
CA SER A 22 -3.32 -7.54 14.18
C SER A 22 -4.52 -7.90 15.06
N LYS A 23 -5.09 -9.10 14.90
CA LYS A 23 -5.86 -9.75 15.97
C LYS A 23 -4.96 -9.88 17.19
N GLY A 24 -5.30 -9.16 18.27
CA GLY A 24 -4.46 -8.99 19.46
C GLY A 24 -3.85 -7.60 19.64
N GLY A 25 -4.05 -6.67 18.69
CA GLY A 25 -3.72 -5.25 18.87
C GLY A 25 -2.24 -4.88 18.69
N ALA A 26 -1.38 -5.83 18.29
CA ALA A 26 0.02 -5.55 18.00
C ALA A 26 0.15 -4.50 16.87
N ARG A 27 0.97 -3.47 17.10
CA ARG A 27 1.29 -2.38 16.14
C ARG A 27 2.80 -2.17 15.96
N ASN A 28 3.58 -3.16 16.37
CA ASN A 28 5.03 -3.20 16.21
C ASN A 28 5.39 -4.20 15.09
N ARG A 29 6.67 -4.56 15.00
CA ARG A 29 7.16 -5.53 14.00
C ARG A 29 6.58 -6.95 14.15
N ASP A 30 5.94 -7.26 15.27
CA ASP A 30 5.41 -8.59 15.60
C ASP A 30 3.95 -8.78 15.14
N ILE A 31 3.42 -7.84 14.35
CA ILE A 31 2.08 -7.92 13.75
C ILE A 31 1.95 -9.13 12.81
N ASP A 32 0.87 -9.89 12.95
CA ASP A 32 0.53 -11.00 12.05
C ASP A 32 -0.51 -10.51 11.03
N CYS A 33 -0.03 -10.02 9.87
CA CYS A 33 -0.89 -9.55 8.78
C CYS A 33 -1.78 -10.63 8.16
N SER A 34 -1.58 -11.93 8.48
CA SER A 34 -2.52 -13.00 8.07
C SER A 34 -3.78 -13.04 8.93
N LYS A 35 -3.75 -12.39 10.10
CA LYS A 35 -4.84 -12.33 11.07
C LYS A 35 -5.20 -10.88 11.37
N LEU A 36 -5.76 -10.20 10.37
CA LEU A 36 -6.19 -8.81 10.54
C LEU A 36 -7.43 -8.70 11.44
N GLY A 37 -7.46 -7.65 12.25
CA GLY A 37 -8.65 -7.19 12.98
C GLY A 37 -9.60 -6.36 12.10
N PRO A 38 -10.64 -5.73 12.71
CA PRO A 38 -11.52 -4.82 11.99
C PRO A 38 -10.76 -3.61 11.45
N VAL A 39 -11.24 -3.07 10.33
CA VAL A 39 -10.68 -1.85 9.71
C VAL A 39 -10.93 -0.67 10.63
N GLU A 40 -9.85 0.01 11.02
CA GLU A 40 -9.91 1.19 11.90
C GLU A 40 -9.79 2.51 11.10
N LYS A 41 -9.05 2.48 10.00
CA LYS A 41 -8.75 3.67 9.19
C LYS A 41 -8.73 3.35 7.70
N LYS A 42 -8.88 4.40 6.90
CA LYS A 42 -8.74 4.36 5.44
C LYS A 42 -7.77 5.45 5.02
N ALA A 43 -6.89 5.13 4.07
CA ALA A 43 -6.00 6.10 3.43
C ALA A 43 -6.22 6.02 1.92
N THR A 44 -6.35 7.17 1.26
CA THR A 44 -6.51 7.25 -0.18
C THR A 44 -5.24 7.79 -0.81
N VAL A 45 -4.68 7.04 -1.75
CA VAL A 45 -3.46 7.41 -2.47
C VAL A 45 -3.71 7.30 -3.96
N THR A 46 -3.38 8.36 -4.70
CA THR A 46 -3.39 8.38 -6.16
C THR A 46 -1.99 8.15 -6.68
N ILE A 47 -1.81 7.08 -7.43
CA ILE A 47 -0.57 6.71 -8.10
C ILE A 47 -0.62 7.25 -9.52
N LYS A 48 0.39 8.03 -9.89
CA LYS A 48 0.55 8.63 -11.22
C LYS A 48 1.82 8.09 -11.88
N GLN A 49 1.97 8.45 -13.16
CA GLN A 49 3.16 8.15 -13.95
C GLN A 49 4.47 8.61 -13.29
N LEU A 50 5.57 8.08 -13.82
CA LEU A 50 6.94 8.42 -13.49
C LEU A 50 7.43 8.07 -12.08
N ASN A 51 6.57 7.56 -11.19
CA ASN A 51 6.79 7.18 -9.77
C ASN A 51 6.09 8.07 -8.73
N ILE A 52 5.09 8.87 -9.09
CA ILE A 52 4.48 9.82 -8.15
C ILE A 52 3.33 9.18 -7.37
N ALA A 53 3.31 9.38 -6.05
CA ALA A 53 2.17 9.08 -5.19
C ALA A 53 1.66 10.36 -4.51
N GLU A 54 0.36 10.57 -4.47
CA GLU A 54 -0.25 11.75 -3.84
C GLU A 54 -1.44 11.34 -2.97
N ASP A 55 -1.56 11.91 -1.77
CA ASP A 55 -2.72 11.70 -0.90
C ASP A 55 -3.73 12.85 -0.97
N ASN A 56 -4.87 12.69 -0.30
CA ASN A 56 -5.93 13.70 -0.27
C ASN A 56 -5.61 14.95 0.57
N LEU A 57 -4.48 14.96 1.29
CA LEU A 57 -4.00 16.10 2.06
C LEU A 57 -2.97 16.93 1.27
N GLY A 58 -2.64 16.51 0.04
CA GLY A 58 -1.66 17.15 -0.82
C GLY A 58 -0.22 16.75 -0.50
N ASN A 59 0.01 15.70 0.30
CA ASN A 59 1.35 15.16 0.45
C ASN A 59 1.75 14.47 -0.86
N VAL A 60 2.99 14.69 -1.28
CA VAL A 60 3.57 14.03 -2.45
C VAL A 60 4.70 13.12 -1.98
N GLY A 61 4.68 11.89 -2.48
CA GLY A 61 5.65 10.85 -2.22
C GLY A 61 6.03 10.13 -3.50
N PHE A 62 6.63 8.95 -3.34
CA PHE A 62 7.02 8.12 -4.49
C PHE A 62 6.46 6.70 -4.38
N VAL A 63 6.35 6.04 -5.53
CA VAL A 63 5.94 4.64 -5.66
C VAL A 63 6.91 3.87 -6.55
N THR A 64 7.15 2.62 -6.23
CA THR A 64 7.89 1.69 -7.09
C THR A 64 7.12 0.39 -7.27
N LEU A 65 7.04 -0.09 -8.50
CA LEU A 65 6.57 -1.42 -8.82
C LEU A 65 7.69 -2.42 -8.55
N ILE A 66 7.38 -3.47 -7.80
CA ILE A 66 8.32 -4.54 -7.47
C ILE A 66 8.12 -5.64 -8.50
N TYR A 67 8.90 -5.57 -9.58
CA TYR A 67 8.81 -6.46 -10.75
C TYR A 67 7.38 -6.52 -11.30
N ASN A 68 6.66 -7.61 -11.08
CA ASN A 68 5.25 -7.80 -11.44
C ASN A 68 4.41 -8.30 -10.24
N GLN A 69 4.95 -8.15 -9.03
CA GLN A 69 4.53 -8.86 -7.82
C GLN A 69 3.73 -7.99 -6.87
N GLY A 70 4.09 -6.72 -6.77
CA GLY A 70 3.53 -5.79 -5.81
C GLY A 70 4.13 -4.41 -5.96
N PHE A 71 3.96 -3.59 -4.94
CA PHE A 71 4.43 -2.20 -4.96
C PHE A 71 4.85 -1.73 -3.56
N GLU A 72 5.73 -0.73 -3.53
CA GLU A 72 6.04 0.05 -2.32
C GLU A 72 5.69 1.52 -2.57
N VAL A 73 4.95 2.14 -1.64
CA VAL A 73 4.65 3.58 -1.64
C VAL A 73 5.26 4.21 -0.40
N VAL A 74 5.97 5.33 -0.58
CA VAL A 74 6.52 6.13 0.53
C VAL A 74 5.93 7.53 0.47
N ILE A 75 5.07 7.86 1.44
CA ILE A 75 4.30 9.11 1.49
C ILE A 75 3.93 9.45 2.94
N GLY A 76 3.91 10.74 3.29
CA GLY A 76 3.45 11.18 4.61
C GLY A 76 4.24 10.61 5.80
N SER A 77 5.53 10.29 5.60
CA SER A 77 6.39 9.57 6.57
C SER A 77 6.00 8.12 6.86
N TYR A 78 5.13 7.52 6.05
CA TYR A 78 4.81 6.09 6.09
C TYR A 78 5.35 5.36 4.86
N LYS A 79 5.57 4.05 5.03
CA LYS A 79 5.85 3.12 3.93
C LYS A 79 4.73 2.09 3.85
N TRP A 80 4.21 1.88 2.65
CA TRP A 80 3.15 0.92 2.34
C TRP A 80 3.73 -0.14 1.41
N PHE A 81 3.43 -1.41 1.69
CA PHE A 81 3.85 -2.53 0.86
C PHE A 81 2.72 -3.56 0.78
N ALA A 82 2.45 -4.05 -0.42
CA ALA A 82 1.54 -5.16 -0.64
C ALA A 82 1.90 -5.91 -1.94
N PHE A 83 1.59 -7.20 -1.96
CA PHE A 83 1.51 -7.97 -3.20
C PHE A 83 0.18 -7.70 -3.89
N PHE A 84 0.15 -7.80 -5.23
CA PHE A 84 -1.11 -7.86 -5.97
C PHE A 84 -1.87 -9.15 -5.64
N ARG A 85 -3.20 -9.09 -5.78
CA ARG A 85 -4.10 -10.21 -5.49
C ARG A 85 -4.14 -11.23 -6.64
#